data_AF-A0A452UQ54-F1
#
_entry.id   AF-A0A452UQ54-F1
#
_cell.length_a   1.000
_cell.length_b   1.000
_cell.length_c   1.000
_cell.angle_alpha   90.00
_cell.angle_beta   90.00
_cell.angle_gamma   90.00
#
_symmetry.space_group_name_H-M   'P 1'
#
loop_
_entity.id
_entity.type
_entity.pdbx_description
1 polymer ?
#
loop_
_entity_poly.entity_id
_entity_poly.type
_entity_poly.pdbx_seq_one_letter_code
_entity_poly.pdbx_strand_id
1 'polypeptide(L)'
;MVPKIERRQHAEYTCSFCGKTKMKGRAVGLWHRGSHMRTVVRGAWTLSTAPAVTVKSASRRLKELRGARLAQWVEHVTLNLRVVSSSPTLSMETT
;
A
#
# COMPACT_ATOMS: atom_id res chain seq x y z
N MET A 1 -26.92 -18.53 10.12
CA MET A 1 -25.73 -18.06 9.35
C MET A 1 -26.13 -17.15 8.19
N VAL A 2 -27.05 -17.59 7.31
CA VAL A 2 -27.55 -16.81 6.15
C VAL A 2 -28.02 -15.39 6.49
N PRO A 3 -28.82 -15.14 7.56
CA PRO A 3 -29.31 -13.78 7.84
C PRO A 3 -28.21 -12.77 8.14
N LYS A 4 -27.07 -13.22 8.67
CA LYS A 4 -25.92 -12.36 8.95
C LYS A 4 -25.22 -11.94 7.67
N ILE A 5 -25.15 -12.84 6.68
CA ILE A 5 -24.57 -12.59 5.37
C ILE A 5 -25.50 -11.70 4.55
N GLU A 6 -26.80 -12.01 4.56
CA GLU A 6 -27.87 -11.24 3.90
C GLU A 6 -27.89 -9.77 4.36
N ARG A 7 -27.80 -9.53 5.68
CA ARG A 7 -27.73 -8.16 6.20
C ARG A 7 -26.45 -7.42 5.79
N ARG A 8 -25.32 -8.14 5.68
CA ARG A 8 -24.02 -7.53 5.35
C ARG A 8 -23.93 -7.13 3.88
N GLN A 9 -24.47 -7.94 2.98
CA GLN A 9 -24.45 -7.64 1.54
C GLN A 9 -25.31 -6.43 1.17
N HIS A 10 -26.45 -6.23 1.85
CA HIS A 10 -27.35 -5.10 1.63
C HIS A 10 -27.00 -3.86 2.47
N ALA A 11 -25.99 -3.94 3.34
CA ALA A 11 -25.57 -2.81 4.15
C ALA A 11 -24.87 -1.74 3.29
N GLU A 12 -25.11 -0.47 3.63
CA GLU A 12 -24.32 0.64 3.10
C GLU A 12 -23.04 0.81 3.91
N TYR A 13 -21.92 0.98 3.21
CA TYR A 13 -20.62 1.22 3.84
C TYR A 13 -20.08 2.62 3.52
N THR A 14 -19.21 3.10 4.40
CA THR A 14 -18.46 4.35 4.22
C THR A 14 -17.43 4.21 3.12
N CYS A 15 -17.50 5.09 2.12
CA CYS A 15 -16.54 5.13 1.03
C CYS A 15 -15.24 5.84 1.48
N SER A 16 -14.11 5.14 1.43
CA SER A 16 -12.79 5.67 1.82
C SER A 16 -12.29 6.83 0.97
N PHE A 17 -12.89 7.06 -0.21
CA PHE A 17 -12.49 8.14 -1.10
C PHE A 17 -13.18 9.47 -0.81
N CYS A 18 -14.42 9.42 -0.30
CA CYS A 18 -15.26 10.61 -0.16
C CYS A 18 -15.91 10.76 1.22
N GLY A 19 -15.67 9.83 2.14
CA GLY A 19 -16.20 9.85 3.51
C GLY A 19 -17.71 9.57 3.65
N LYS A 20 -18.47 9.45 2.56
CA LYS A 20 -19.93 9.27 2.60
C LYS A 20 -20.30 7.78 2.68
N THR A 21 -21.27 7.44 3.52
CA THR A 21 -21.88 6.10 3.63
C THR A 21 -22.87 5.87 2.50
N LYS A 22 -22.36 5.60 1.29
CA LYS A 22 -23.16 5.35 0.07
C LYS A 22 -22.56 4.24 -0.80
N MET A 23 -21.74 3.38 -0.22
CA MET A 23 -21.12 2.26 -0.93
C MET A 23 -22.03 1.03 -0.84
N LYS A 24 -22.46 0.47 -1.98
CA LYS A 24 -23.35 -0.69 -2.06
C LYS A 24 -22.72 -1.84 -2.83
N GLY A 25 -23.08 -3.08 -2.48
CA GLY A 25 -22.73 -4.24 -3.28
C GLY A 25 -23.51 -4.21 -4.60
N ARG A 26 -22.81 -4.37 -5.73
CA ARG A 26 -23.42 -4.49 -7.07
C ARG A 26 -23.45 -5.94 -7.54
N ALA A 27 -22.37 -6.66 -7.26
CA ALA A 27 -22.22 -8.09 -7.49
C ALA A 27 -21.27 -8.64 -6.41
N VAL A 28 -21.13 -9.97 -6.33
CA VAL A 28 -20.22 -10.60 -5.37
C VAL A 28 -18.81 -10.02 -5.51
N GLY A 29 -18.31 -9.43 -4.43
CA GLY A 29 -16.97 -8.83 -4.39
C GLY A 29 -16.86 -7.47 -5.09
N LEU A 30 -17.89 -7.02 -5.81
CA LEU A 30 -17.91 -5.75 -6.53
C LEU A 30 -18.77 -4.73 -5.81
N TRP A 31 -18.13 -3.65 -5.35
CA TRP A 31 -18.80 -2.57 -4.63
C TRP A 31 -18.83 -1.33 -5.50
N HIS A 32 -19.97 -0.66 -5.59
CA HIS A 32 -20.15 0.53 -6.41
C HIS A 32 -20.75 1.68 -5.61
N ARG A 33 -20.27 2.90 -5.87
CA ARG A 33 -20.88 4.14 -5.42
C ARG A 33 -21.37 4.94 -6.62
N GLY A 34 -22.69 5.07 -6.79
CA GLY A 34 -23.31 5.78 -7.92
C GLY A 34 -22.83 7.21 -8.12
N SER A 35 -22.93 8.06 -7.09
CA SER A 35 -22.61 9.51 -7.21
C SER A 35 -21.17 9.88 -7.57
N HIS A 36 -20.19 8.99 -7.38
CA HIS A 36 -18.80 9.24 -7.79
C HIS A 36 -18.34 8.17 -8.79
N MET A 37 -19.25 7.30 -9.23
CA MET A 37 -19.00 6.22 -10.19
C MET A 37 -17.74 5.41 -9.86
N ARG A 38 -17.44 5.25 -8.55
CA ARG A 38 -16.27 4.47 -8.11
C ARG A 38 -16.72 3.05 -7.85
N THR A 39 -16.05 2.13 -8.53
CA THR A 39 -16.20 0.69 -8.36
C THR A 39 -14.93 0.13 -7.71
N VAL A 40 -15.08 -0.72 -6.69
CA VAL A 40 -13.96 -1.28 -5.94
C VAL A 40 -14.19 -2.77 -5.70
N VAL A 41 -13.15 -3.57 -5.94
CA VAL A 41 -13.16 -5.01 -5.64
C VAL A 41 -12.72 -5.25 -4.19
N ARG A 42 -13.59 -5.89 -3.40
CA ARG A 42 -13.43 -6.15 -1.96
C ARG A 42 -14.03 -7.52 -1.61
N GLY A 43 -14.38 -7.74 -0.34
CA GLY A 43 -14.97 -9.00 0.10
C GLY A 43 -16.33 -9.26 -0.56
N ALA A 44 -16.69 -10.55 -0.65
CA ALA A 44 -17.94 -11.02 -1.24
C ALA A 44 -19.18 -10.34 -0.65
N TRP A 45 -19.25 -10.28 0.69
CA TRP A 45 -20.41 -9.81 1.45
C TRP A 45 -20.12 -8.61 2.34
N THR A 46 -18.84 -8.23 2.51
CA THR A 46 -18.42 -7.09 3.32
C THR A 46 -17.37 -6.25 2.60
N LEU A 47 -17.44 -4.93 2.76
CA LEU A 47 -16.48 -3.99 2.17
C LEU A 47 -15.03 -4.23 2.69
N SER A 48 -14.87 -4.71 3.92
CA SER A 48 -13.56 -5.05 4.48
C SER A 48 -13.62 -6.41 5.17
N THR A 49 -12.63 -7.25 4.89
CA THR A 49 -12.45 -8.56 5.52
C THR A 49 -11.17 -8.52 6.34
N ALA A 50 -11.22 -9.07 7.56
CA ALA A 50 -10.05 -9.15 8.46
C ALA A 50 -8.75 -9.63 7.78
N PRO A 51 -8.73 -10.75 7.02
CA PRO A 51 -7.49 -11.20 6.38
C PRO A 51 -6.95 -10.18 5.37
N ALA A 52 -7.81 -9.56 4.56
CA ALA A 52 -7.39 -8.52 3.62
C ALA A 52 -6.83 -7.28 4.32
N VAL A 53 -7.33 -6.93 5.51
CA VAL A 53 -6.76 -5.83 6.32
C VAL A 53 -5.37 -6.19 6.81
N THR A 54 -5.18 -7.41 7.31
CA THR A 54 -3.88 -7.92 7.75
C THR A 54 -2.85 -7.99 6.62
N VAL A 55 -3.25 -8.48 5.45
CA VAL A 55 -2.35 -8.53 4.28
C VAL A 55 -1.95 -7.13 3.82
N LYS A 56 -2.89 -6.16 3.82
CA LYS A 56 -2.57 -4.76 3.48
C LYS A 56 -1.58 -4.14 4.46
N SER A 57 -1.76 -4.35 5.77
CA SER A 57 -0.84 -3.81 6.78
C SER A 57 0.53 -4.47 6.72
N ALA A 58 0.60 -5.79 6.52
CA ALA A 58 1.85 -6.51 6.32
C ALA A 58 2.58 -6.07 5.04
N SER A 59 1.86 -5.94 3.92
CA SER A 59 2.43 -5.47 2.65
C SER A 59 2.99 -4.05 2.76
N ARG A 60 2.30 -3.15 3.47
CA ARG A 60 2.80 -1.79 3.74
C ARG A 60 4.13 -1.84 4.51
N ARG A 61 4.19 -2.60 5.61
CA ARG A 61 5.40 -2.74 6.44
C ARG A 61 6.57 -3.30 5.63
N LEU A 62 6.34 -4.32 4.79
CA LEU A 62 7.37 -4.90 3.94
C LEU A 62 7.93 -3.90 2.91
N LYS A 63 7.07 -3.05 2.33
CA LYS A 63 7.50 -1.98 1.42
C LYS A 63 8.33 -0.92 2.14
N GLU A 64 7.95 -0.54 3.34
CA GLU A 64 8.70 0.41 4.18
C GLU A 64 10.09 -0.14 4.54
N LEU A 65 10.18 -1.41 4.95
CA LEU A 65 11.45 -2.08 5.24
C LEU A 65 12.36 -2.16 4.01
N ARG A 66 11.81 -2.50 2.84
CA ARG A 66 12.57 -2.48 1.59
C ARG A 66 13.06 -1.08 1.25
N GLY A 67 12.21 -0.06 1.42
CA GLY A 67 12.57 1.35 1.19
C GLY A 67 13.71 1.81 2.11
N ALA A 68 13.63 1.49 3.40
CA ALA A 68 14.68 1.82 4.37
C ALA A 68 16.02 1.16 4.02
N ARG A 69 16.01 -0.12 3.62
CA ARG A 69 17.22 -0.82 3.17
C ARG A 69 17.83 -0.19 1.92
N LEU A 70 16.99 0.20 0.95
CA LEU A 70 17.45 0.89 -0.25
C LEU A 70 18.06 2.25 0.09
N ALA A 71 17.44 3.03 0.98
CA ALA A 71 17.99 4.30 1.43
C ALA A 71 19.35 4.12 2.10
N GLN A 72 19.48 3.15 3.01
CA GLN A 72 20.76 2.83 3.66
C GLN A 72 21.84 2.42 2.66
N TRP A 73 21.48 1.60 1.67
CA TRP A 73 22.43 1.21 0.61
C TRP A 73 22.89 2.41 -0.22
N VAL A 74 21.97 3.30 -0.60
CA VAL A 74 22.29 4.53 -1.34
C VAL A 74 23.22 5.42 -0.52
N GLU A 75 22.96 5.60 0.78
CA GLU A 75 23.85 6.37 1.67
C GLU A 75 25.25 5.75 1.72
N HIS A 76 25.35 4.44 1.91
CA HIS A 76 26.64 3.74 1.96
C HIS A 76 27.42 3.85 0.65
N VAL A 77 26.76 3.71 -0.51
CA VAL A 77 27.40 3.89 -1.82
C VAL A 77 27.82 5.34 -2.02
N THR A 78 26.97 6.30 -1.66
CA THR A 78 27.28 7.74 -1.78
C THR A 78 28.47 8.13 -0.92
N LEU A 79 28.53 7.63 0.33
CA LEU A 79 29.66 7.83 1.24
C LEU A 79 30.94 7.19 0.68
N ASN A 80 30.88 5.96 0.18
CA ASN A 80 32.04 5.30 -0.42
C ASN A 80 32.56 6.06 -1.65
N LEU A 81 31.68 6.52 -2.54
CA LEU A 81 32.09 7.37 -3.67
C LEU A 81 32.76 8.67 -3.22
N ARG A 82 32.22 9.34 -2.18
CA ARG A 82 32.84 10.54 -1.60
C ARG A 82 34.21 10.25 -1.00
N VAL A 83 34.39 9.14 -0.30
CA VAL A 83 35.69 8.75 0.26
C VAL A 83 36.71 8.48 -0.85
N VAL A 84 36.32 7.76 -1.90
CA VAL A 84 37.18 7.49 -3.07
C VAL A 84 37.59 8.79 -3.78
N SER A 85 36.67 9.74 -3.97
CA SER A 85 37.00 11.03 -4.59
C SER A 85 37.84 11.95 -3.71
N SER A 86 37.88 11.72 -2.40
CA SER A 86 38.63 12.55 -1.43
C SER A 86 39.98 11.96 -1.06
N SER A 87 40.35 10.77 -1.57
CA SER A 87 41.60 10.10 -1.24
C SER A 87 42.78 10.71 -2.03
N PRO A 88 43.78 11.32 -1.36
CA PRO A 88 44.83 12.10 -2.01
C PRO A 88 45.96 11.27 -2.65
N THR A 89 45.80 9.95 -2.80
CA THR A 89 46.89 9.04 -3.19
C THR A 89 47.07 8.84 -4.70
N LEU A 90 46.43 9.65 -5.55
CA LEU A 90 46.53 9.50 -7.01
C LEU A 90 47.00 10.78 -7.72
N SER A 91 47.91 11.54 -7.11
CA SER A 91 48.53 12.72 -7.74
C SER A 91 50.05 12.75 -7.68
N MET A 92 50.73 11.66 -7.28
CA MET A 92 52.21 11.64 -7.12
C MET A 92 52.94 10.55 -7.92
N GLU A 93 52.40 10.08 -9.05
CA GLU A 93 53.14 9.21 -9.98
C GLU A 93 53.07 9.74 -11.41
N THR A 94 53.79 10.82 -11.68
CA THR A 94 54.38 11.12 -13.01
C THR A 94 55.49 12.15 -12.81
N THR A 95 56.70 11.66 -12.61
CA THR A 95 57.97 12.31 -12.96
C THR A 95 58.78 11.25 -13.69
#